data_AF-A0A9P8AD66-F1
#
_entry.id   AF-A0A9P8AD66-F1
#
_cell.length_a   1.000
_cell.length_b   1.000
_cell.length_c   1.000
_cell.angle_alpha   90.00
_cell.angle_beta   90.00
_cell.angle_gamma   90.00
#
_symmetry.space_group_name_H-M   'P 1'
#
loop_
_entity.id
_entity.type
_entity.pdbx_description
1 polymer ?
#
loop_
_entity_poly.entity_id
_entity_poly.type
_entity_poly.pdbx_seq_one_letter_code
_entity_poly.pdbx_strand_id
1 'polypeptide(L)'
;MISSFNTRFLEDWSFTQVGGGEGTGDGEWLPVHQFPTTVHVELLHLKRIPDPFVGLHEWDVQWIGESQWTFKTSFKLSDGELAAPHIDLVFEGLDTFASIILNGTTILETANQFVEYRVDVKSSAKSENELVVNFDSAFMRGRDLEKEHGKLALWNGDSSRLHVRKAQYNYGWDWGMSLL
;
A
#
# COMPACT_ATOMS: atom_id res chain seq x y z
N MET A 1 17.28 11.04 31.07
CA MET A 1 17.98 10.12 30.15
C MET A 1 17.25 10.26 28.83
N ILE A 2 17.84 10.96 27.85
CA ILE A 2 17.19 11.18 26.56
C ILE A 2 17.19 9.82 25.87
N SER A 3 15.99 9.23 25.73
CA SER A 3 15.79 8.03 24.92
C SER A 3 16.28 8.33 23.51
N SER A 4 17.45 7.83 23.14
CA SER A 4 17.90 7.85 21.75
C SER A 4 17.03 6.88 20.99
N PHE A 5 16.06 7.38 20.23
CA PHE A 5 15.32 6.57 19.27
C PHE A 5 16.29 6.24 18.13
N ASN A 6 16.62 4.96 17.99
CA ASN A 6 17.30 4.48 16.79
C ASN A 6 16.21 4.19 15.75
N THR A 7 16.02 5.14 14.83
CA THR A 7 15.03 5.03 13.76
C THR A 7 15.77 4.85 12.44
N ARG A 8 15.31 3.90 11.63
CA ARG A 8 15.75 3.72 10.24
C ARG A 8 14.58 3.29 9.38
N PHE A 9 14.66 3.63 8.10
CA PHE A 9 13.71 3.14 7.10
C PHE A 9 14.04 1.69 6.72
N LEU A 10 13.01 0.94 6.32
CA LEU A 10 13.18 -0.37 5.71
C LEU A 10 13.44 -0.19 4.22
N GLU A 11 14.40 -0.94 3.69
CA GLU A 11 14.87 -0.86 2.31
C GLU A 11 14.56 -2.18 1.57
N ASP A 12 15.06 -2.35 0.35
CA ASP A 12 14.97 -3.60 -0.43
C ASP A 12 13.54 -4.16 -0.59
N TRP A 13 12.58 -3.25 -0.78
CA TRP A 13 11.19 -3.63 -1.02
C TRP A 13 11.03 -4.29 -2.40
N SER A 14 10.08 -5.22 -2.46
CA SER A 14 9.59 -5.83 -3.69
C SER A 14 8.07 -5.81 -3.70
N PHE A 15 7.46 -5.84 -4.88
CA PHE A 15 6.02 -5.85 -5.03
C PHE A 15 5.55 -6.84 -6.11
N THR A 16 4.30 -7.26 -6.01
CA THR A 16 3.65 -8.20 -6.93
C THR A 16 2.15 -7.96 -7.00
N GLN A 17 1.55 -8.28 -8.15
CA GLN A 17 0.11 -8.36 -8.35
C GLN A 17 -0.39 -9.71 -7.83
N VAL A 18 -1.34 -9.69 -6.90
CA VAL A 18 -1.85 -10.92 -6.29
C VAL A 18 -2.60 -11.75 -7.33
N GLY A 19 -2.17 -13.01 -7.52
CA GLY A 19 -2.73 -13.92 -8.54
C GLY A 19 -2.21 -13.68 -9.96
N GLY A 20 -1.27 -12.74 -10.14
CA GLY A 20 -0.72 -12.36 -11.44
C GLY A 20 -1.67 -11.51 -12.30
N GLY A 21 -1.13 -10.94 -13.37
CA GLY A 21 -1.87 -10.11 -14.31
C GLY A 21 -0.95 -9.32 -15.24
N GLU A 22 -1.42 -8.15 -15.66
CA GLU A 22 -0.71 -7.28 -16.60
C GLU A 22 0.54 -6.63 -15.99
N GLY A 23 0.58 -6.44 -14.66
CA GLY A 23 1.71 -5.79 -13.99
C GLY A 23 2.85 -6.75 -13.70
N THR A 24 2.52 -7.91 -13.12
CA THR A 24 3.46 -8.99 -12.83
C THR A 24 2.82 -10.33 -13.14
N GLY A 25 3.59 -11.28 -13.67
CA GLY A 25 3.14 -12.67 -13.80
C GLY A 25 2.85 -13.30 -12.44
N ASP A 26 2.12 -14.43 -12.45
CA ASP A 26 1.86 -15.19 -11.23
C ASP A 26 3.17 -15.65 -10.58
N GLY A 27 3.38 -15.25 -9.32
CA GLY A 27 4.62 -15.48 -8.57
C GLY A 27 5.81 -14.59 -8.96
N GLU A 28 5.67 -13.64 -9.89
CA GLU A 28 6.72 -12.68 -10.23
C GLU A 28 6.77 -11.55 -9.20
N TRP A 29 7.95 -11.32 -8.62
CA TRP A 29 8.23 -10.20 -7.72
C TRP A 29 9.20 -9.24 -8.38
N LEU A 30 8.83 -7.96 -8.41
CA LEU A 30 9.67 -6.90 -8.96
C LEU A 30 10.25 -6.06 -7.83
N PRO A 31 11.52 -5.62 -7.92
CA PRO A 31 12.09 -4.71 -6.94
C PRO A 31 11.39 -3.35 -7.04
N VAL A 32 11.18 -2.73 -5.89
CA VAL A 32 10.77 -1.33 -5.78
C VAL A 32 12.00 -0.44 -5.99
N HIS A 33 11.90 0.51 -6.91
CA HIS A 33 12.99 1.43 -7.24
C HIS A 33 13.18 2.51 -6.17
N GLN A 34 12.10 3.05 -5.63
CA GLN A 34 12.13 4.11 -4.62
C GLN A 34 11.03 3.89 -3.59
N PHE A 35 11.27 4.26 -2.34
CA PHE A 35 10.24 4.27 -1.29
C PHE A 35 10.25 5.65 -0.60
N PRO A 36 9.10 6.27 -0.27
CA PRO A 36 7.72 5.84 -0.55
C PRO A 36 7.37 5.84 -2.05
N THR A 37 6.39 5.02 -2.44
CA THR A 37 5.97 4.84 -3.84
C THR A 37 4.49 4.47 -3.98
N THR A 38 4.04 4.35 -5.22
CA THR A 38 2.77 3.72 -5.61
C THR A 38 3.05 2.69 -6.71
N VAL A 39 2.14 1.73 -6.87
CA VAL A 39 2.26 0.72 -7.93
C VAL A 39 2.39 1.34 -9.33
N HIS A 40 1.63 2.42 -9.60
CA HIS A 40 1.70 3.14 -10.87
C HIS A 40 3.11 3.65 -11.17
N VAL A 41 3.78 4.24 -10.17
CA VAL A 41 5.14 4.77 -10.31
C VAL A 41 6.13 3.65 -10.62
N GLU A 42 6.04 2.52 -9.91
CA GLU A 42 6.93 1.38 -10.12
C GLU A 42 6.71 0.71 -11.49
N LEU A 43 5.46 0.47 -11.88
CA LEU A 43 5.16 -0.12 -13.18
C LEU A 43 5.58 0.79 -14.34
N LEU A 44 5.42 2.11 -14.19
CA LEU A 44 5.87 3.09 -15.19
C LEU A 44 7.39 3.09 -15.30
N HIS A 45 8.10 3.09 -14.15
CA HIS A 45 9.56 3.01 -14.11
C HIS A 45 10.07 1.75 -14.83
N LEU A 46 9.42 0.61 -14.57
CA LEU A 46 9.74 -0.68 -15.17
C LEU A 46 9.23 -0.83 -16.62
N LYS A 47 8.57 0.20 -17.17
CA LYS A 47 7.97 0.23 -18.50
C LYS A 47 6.98 -0.91 -18.75
N ARG A 48 6.27 -1.32 -17.69
CA ARG A 48 5.20 -2.33 -17.73
C ARG A 48 3.86 -1.73 -18.12
N ILE A 49 3.71 -0.41 -17.97
CA ILE A 49 2.53 0.34 -18.39
C ILE A 49 2.95 1.51 -19.29
N PRO A 50 2.06 1.98 -20.18
CA PRO A 50 2.27 3.23 -20.87
C PRO A 50 2.23 4.41 -19.88
N ASP A 51 2.80 5.57 -20.28
CA ASP A 51 2.68 6.79 -19.49
C ASP A 51 1.21 7.24 -19.45
N PRO A 52 0.54 7.22 -18.28
CA PRO A 52 -0.88 7.54 -18.17
C PRO A 52 -1.19 9.02 -18.47
N PHE A 53 -0.18 9.90 -18.48
CA PHE A 53 -0.32 11.31 -18.83
C PHE A 53 -0.28 11.57 -20.34
N VAL A 54 -0.09 10.54 -21.17
CA VAL A 54 0.00 10.68 -22.62
C VAL A 54 -1.26 10.15 -23.31
N GLY A 55 -1.91 11.00 -24.11
CA GLY A 55 -3.03 10.60 -24.96
C GLY A 55 -4.21 10.08 -24.14
N LEU A 56 -4.58 8.82 -24.37
CA LEU A 56 -5.70 8.13 -23.71
C LEU A 56 -5.22 6.98 -22.80
N HIS A 57 -3.92 6.91 -22.48
CA HIS A 57 -3.36 5.81 -21.71
C HIS A 57 -3.89 5.72 -20.27
N GLU A 58 -4.53 6.77 -19.75
CA GLU A 58 -5.31 6.70 -18.51
C GLU A 58 -6.25 5.48 -18.51
N TRP A 59 -6.93 5.21 -19.62
CA TRP A 59 -7.86 4.09 -19.73
C TRP A 59 -7.17 2.73 -19.71
N ASP A 60 -5.92 2.67 -20.19
CA ASP A 60 -5.14 1.43 -20.31
C ASP A 60 -4.55 0.97 -18.97
N VAL A 61 -4.65 1.80 -17.92
CA VAL A 61 -4.05 1.52 -16.59
C VAL A 61 -5.06 1.34 -15.46
N GLN A 62 -6.38 1.42 -15.75
CA GLN A 62 -7.41 1.36 -14.71
C GLN A 62 -7.42 0.03 -13.93
N TRP A 63 -7.02 -1.07 -14.58
CA TRP A 63 -6.92 -2.39 -13.96
C TRP A 63 -5.98 -2.41 -12.73
N ILE A 64 -5.03 -1.48 -12.63
CA ILE A 64 -4.10 -1.37 -11.49
C ILE A 64 -4.88 -1.10 -10.21
N GLY A 65 -5.82 -0.15 -10.27
CA GLY A 65 -6.66 0.24 -9.14
C GLY A 65 -7.74 -0.79 -8.79
N GLU A 66 -8.06 -1.71 -9.71
CA GLU A 66 -8.97 -2.86 -9.49
C GLU A 66 -8.25 -4.09 -8.95
N SER A 67 -6.90 -4.10 -8.98
CA SER A 67 -6.08 -5.23 -8.56
C SER A 67 -5.69 -5.16 -7.09
N GLN A 68 -5.38 -6.32 -6.52
CA GLN A 68 -4.74 -6.45 -5.22
C GLN A 68 -3.23 -6.52 -5.39
N TRP A 69 -2.49 -5.90 -4.47
CA TRP A 69 -1.04 -5.77 -4.55
C TRP A 69 -0.40 -6.14 -3.23
N THR A 70 0.74 -6.82 -3.30
CA THR A 70 1.53 -7.13 -2.11
C THR A 70 2.90 -6.50 -2.22
N PHE A 71 3.32 -5.81 -1.15
CA PHE A 71 4.68 -5.37 -0.93
C PHE A 71 5.36 -6.24 0.12
N LYS A 72 6.65 -6.49 -0.03
CA LYS A 72 7.44 -7.30 0.90
C LYS A 72 8.86 -6.77 1.04
N THR A 73 9.37 -6.82 2.27
CA THR A 73 10.79 -6.60 2.59
C THR A 73 11.23 -7.54 3.71
N SER A 74 12.54 -7.72 3.86
CA SER A 74 13.15 -8.40 4.99
C SER A 74 14.17 -7.51 5.67
N PHE A 75 14.24 -7.56 7.00
CA PHE A 75 15.16 -6.73 7.78
C PHE A 75 15.75 -7.49 8.96
N LYS A 76 16.95 -7.10 9.37
CA LYS A 76 17.69 -7.73 10.46
C LYS A 76 17.80 -6.82 11.66
N LEU A 77 17.55 -7.35 12.85
CA LEU A 77 17.79 -6.64 14.11
C LEU A 77 19.06 -7.17 14.75
N SER A 78 19.93 -6.26 15.15
CA SER A 78 21.11 -6.56 15.97
C SER A 78 20.71 -6.99 17.38
N ASP A 79 21.60 -7.68 18.10
CA ASP A 79 21.37 -8.07 19.50
C ASP A 79 21.07 -6.85 20.40
N GLY A 80 21.67 -5.70 20.09
CA GLY A 80 21.40 -4.44 20.79
C GLY A 80 19.98 -3.92 20.55
N GLU A 81 19.48 -3.96 19.31
CA GLU A 81 18.10 -3.60 18.98
C GLU A 81 17.10 -4.60 19.60
N LEU A 82 17.42 -5.89 19.56
CA LEU A 82 16.64 -6.94 20.24
C LEU A 82 16.67 -6.85 21.76
N ALA A 83 17.65 -6.18 22.37
CA ALA A 83 17.68 -5.92 23.80
C ALA A 83 16.88 -4.66 24.20
N ALA A 84 16.45 -3.83 23.24
CA ALA A 84 15.71 -2.61 23.53
C ALA A 84 14.37 -2.90 24.22
N PRO A 85 13.91 -2.05 25.16
CA PRO A 85 12.65 -2.26 25.87
C PRO A 85 11.41 -2.14 24.95
N HIS A 86 11.53 -1.40 23.84
CA HIS A 86 10.46 -1.17 22.86
C HIS A 86 11.01 -1.34 21.45
N ILE A 87 10.21 -1.93 20.56
CA ILE A 87 10.50 -2.04 19.13
C ILE A 87 9.19 -1.78 18.41
N ASP A 88 9.09 -0.66 17.71
CA ASP A 88 7.88 -0.29 16.97
C ASP A 88 8.11 -0.41 15.46
N LEU A 89 7.09 -0.87 14.73
CA LEU A 89 6.93 -0.53 13.32
C LEU A 89 6.04 0.70 13.20
N VAL A 90 6.49 1.68 12.41
CA VAL A 90 5.79 2.94 12.19
C VAL A 90 5.49 3.09 10.70
N PHE A 91 4.22 3.28 10.37
CA PHE A 91 3.73 3.52 9.02
C PHE A 91 3.13 4.93 8.99
N GLU A 92 3.85 5.88 8.38
CA GLU A 92 3.42 7.28 8.30
C GLU A 92 2.21 7.48 7.38
N GLY A 93 1.99 6.55 6.43
CA GLY A 93 0.81 6.52 5.59
C GLY A 93 0.71 5.20 4.82
N LEU A 94 -0.51 4.65 4.75
CA LEU A 94 -0.84 3.44 4.00
C LEU A 94 -2.08 3.74 3.18
N ASP A 95 -1.97 3.69 1.85
CA ASP A 95 -3.07 3.97 0.93
C ASP A 95 -3.64 2.65 0.37
N THR A 96 -4.76 2.12 0.85
CA THR A 96 -5.57 2.57 2.00
C THR A 96 -6.04 1.39 2.84
N PHE A 97 -6.57 0.36 2.18
CA PHE A 97 -6.95 -0.88 2.84
C PHE A 97 -5.76 -1.83 2.79
N ALA A 98 -5.09 -2.01 3.92
CA ALA A 98 -3.93 -2.88 4.00
C ALA A 98 -3.92 -3.80 5.22
N SER A 99 -3.50 -5.04 5.03
CA SER A 99 -3.18 -6.00 6.08
C SER A 99 -1.66 -6.16 6.17
N ILE A 100 -1.10 -5.90 7.35
CA ILE A 100 0.33 -5.87 7.59
C ILE A 100 0.68 -7.14 8.37
N ILE A 101 1.59 -7.94 7.82
CA ILE A 101 1.99 -9.23 8.35
C ILE A 101 3.48 -9.20 8.69
N LEU A 102 3.80 -9.47 9.95
CA LEU A 102 5.17 -9.64 10.42
C LEU A 102 5.39 -11.12 10.73
N ASN A 103 6.39 -11.74 10.11
CA ASN A 103 6.78 -13.13 10.37
C ASN A 103 5.59 -14.11 10.25
N GLY A 104 4.70 -13.90 9.28
CA GLY A 104 3.51 -14.71 9.03
C GLY A 104 2.31 -14.42 9.93
N THR A 105 2.39 -13.42 10.84
CA THR A 105 1.27 -13.02 11.71
C THR A 105 0.78 -11.62 11.35
N THR A 106 -0.52 -11.45 11.14
CA THR A 106 -1.13 -10.12 10.95
C THR A 106 -1.01 -9.29 12.23
N ILE A 107 -0.38 -8.12 12.13
CA ILE A 107 -0.15 -7.21 13.25
C ILE A 107 -1.00 -5.94 13.17
N LEU A 108 -1.51 -5.59 11.99
CA LEU A 108 -2.31 -4.39 11.76
C LEU A 108 -3.21 -4.56 10.53
N GLU A 109 -4.42 -4.01 10.61
CA GLU A 109 -5.30 -3.78 9.47
C GLU A 109 -5.62 -2.29 9.39
N THR A 110 -5.69 -1.75 8.18
CA THR A 110 -5.84 -0.31 7.93
C THR A 110 -6.96 -0.06 6.92
N ALA A 111 -7.51 1.15 6.98
CA ALA A 111 -8.60 1.60 6.10
C ALA A 111 -8.60 3.12 5.88
N ASN A 112 -7.47 3.80 6.17
CA ASN A 112 -7.39 5.25 6.14
C ASN A 112 -5.98 5.74 5.75
N GLN A 113 -5.90 6.41 4.61
CA GLN A 113 -4.66 6.96 4.05
C GLN A 113 -4.02 8.06 4.89
N PHE A 114 -4.81 8.75 5.72
CA PHE A 114 -4.43 10.04 6.30
C PHE A 114 -3.93 9.97 7.75
N VAL A 115 -3.69 8.77 8.27
CA VAL A 115 -3.28 8.58 9.67
C VAL A 115 -2.03 7.73 9.77
N GLU A 116 -1.17 8.07 10.73
CA GLU A 116 -0.03 7.25 11.12
C GLU A 116 -0.51 6.02 11.89
N TYR A 117 0.14 4.89 11.65
CA TYR A 117 -0.01 3.67 12.44
C TYR A 117 1.32 3.30 13.10
N ARG A 118 1.29 3.09 14.43
CA ARG A 118 2.42 2.62 15.22
C ARG A 118 2.05 1.32 15.91
N VAL A 119 2.88 0.29 15.73
CA VAL A 119 2.62 -1.05 16.24
C VAL A 119 3.83 -1.51 17.03
N ASP A 120 3.64 -1.79 18.33
CA ASP A 120 4.66 -2.45 19.14
C ASP A 120 4.81 -3.91 18.67
N VAL A 121 6.01 -4.25 18.23
CA VAL A 121 6.37 -5.58 17.71
C VAL A 121 7.42 -6.27 18.58
N LYS A 122 7.70 -5.75 19.78
CA LYS A 122 8.77 -6.25 20.65
C LYS A 122 8.71 -7.76 20.90
N SER A 123 7.51 -8.30 21.12
CA SER A 123 7.29 -9.73 21.38
C SER A 123 7.39 -10.63 20.14
N SER A 124 7.26 -10.05 18.95
CA SER A 124 7.16 -10.78 17.68
C SER A 124 8.40 -10.62 16.80
N ALA A 125 9.23 -9.63 17.11
CA ALA A 125 10.48 -9.33 16.42
C ALA A 125 11.55 -10.40 16.67
N LYS A 126 12.26 -10.76 15.61
CA LYS A 126 13.34 -11.76 15.59
C LYS A 126 14.64 -11.11 15.09
N SER A 127 15.74 -11.87 15.07
CA SER A 127 16.99 -11.40 14.46
C SER A 127 16.84 -11.16 12.95
N GLU A 128 16.05 -11.97 12.27
CA GLU A 128 15.65 -11.80 10.87
C GLU A 128 14.13 -11.77 10.79
N ASN A 129 13.59 -10.76 10.12
CA ASN A 129 12.15 -10.55 10.01
C ASN A 129 11.76 -10.39 8.56
N GLU A 130 10.59 -10.92 8.23
CA GLU A 130 9.89 -10.65 6.98
C GLU A 130 8.67 -9.79 7.29
N LEU A 131 8.52 -8.69 6.54
CA LEU A 131 7.37 -7.81 6.59
C LEU A 131 6.66 -7.87 5.24
N VAL A 132 5.36 -8.17 5.28
CA VAL A 132 4.49 -8.20 4.12
C VAL A 132 3.36 -7.20 4.33
N VAL A 133 3.05 -6.42 3.31
CA VAL A 133 1.93 -5.47 3.30
C VAL A 133 1.05 -5.82 2.12
N ASN A 134 -0.12 -6.39 2.40
CA ASN A 134 -1.14 -6.71 1.40
C ASN A 134 -2.09 -5.54 1.28
N PHE A 135 -2.24 -4.98 0.08
CA PHE A 135 -3.21 -3.94 -0.24
C PHE A 135 -4.37 -4.51 -1.03
N ASP A 136 -5.57 -4.22 -0.55
CA ASP A 136 -6.80 -4.44 -1.31
C ASP A 136 -7.09 -3.28 -2.26
N SER A 137 -7.81 -3.55 -3.34
CA SER A 137 -8.32 -2.50 -4.23
C SER A 137 -9.26 -1.57 -3.46
N ALA A 138 -8.86 -0.31 -3.29
CA ALA A 138 -9.70 0.72 -2.69
C ALA A 138 -10.99 0.95 -3.46
N PHE A 139 -10.96 0.73 -4.78
CA PHE A 139 -12.14 0.81 -5.63
C PHE A 139 -13.15 -0.28 -5.34
N MET A 140 -12.72 -1.55 -5.33
CA MET A 140 -13.59 -2.68 -5.08
C MET A 140 -14.13 -2.65 -3.64
N ARG A 141 -13.27 -2.35 -2.66
CA ARG A 141 -13.68 -2.16 -1.25
C ARG A 141 -14.67 -1.02 -1.09
N GLY A 142 -14.46 0.10 -1.78
CA GLY A 142 -15.40 1.22 -1.78
C GLY A 142 -16.77 0.83 -2.32
N ARG A 143 -16.83 0.04 -3.40
CA ARG A 143 -18.09 -0.43 -4.00
C ARG A 143 -18.84 -1.39 -3.08
N ASP A 144 -18.13 -2.26 -2.37
CA ASP A 144 -18.72 -3.13 -1.36
C ASP A 144 -19.34 -2.32 -0.21
N LEU A 145 -18.61 -1.31 0.30
CA LEU A 145 -19.11 -0.41 1.34
C LEU A 145 -20.30 0.43 0.87
N GLU A 146 -20.30 0.90 -0.38
CA GLU A 146 -21.45 1.59 -0.97
C GLU A 146 -22.68 0.67 -1.04
N LYS A 147 -22.47 -0.59 -1.44
CA LYS A 147 -23.56 -1.58 -1.49
C LYS A 147 -24.13 -1.85 -0.09
N GLU A 148 -23.29 -1.86 0.94
CA GLU A 148 -23.69 -2.07 2.33
C GLU A 148 -24.44 -0.86 2.91
N HIS A 149 -23.92 0.36 2.70
CA HIS A 149 -24.39 1.56 3.37
C HIS A 149 -25.33 2.43 2.53
N GLY A 150 -25.50 2.09 1.26
CA GLY A 150 -26.32 2.82 0.30
C GLY A 150 -25.53 3.88 -0.46
N LYS A 151 -25.95 4.10 -1.71
CA LYS A 151 -25.35 5.07 -2.62
C LYS A 151 -25.59 6.51 -2.18
N LEU A 152 -24.52 7.26 -2.04
CA LEU A 152 -24.54 8.69 -1.72
C LEU A 152 -24.60 9.56 -2.99
N ALA A 153 -25.15 10.76 -2.86
CA ALA A 153 -25.22 11.70 -3.97
C ALA A 153 -23.84 12.27 -4.31
N LEU A 154 -23.43 12.15 -5.57
CA LEU A 154 -22.16 12.66 -6.07
C LEU A 154 -22.36 13.27 -7.46
N TRP A 155 -21.65 14.37 -7.71
CA TRP A 155 -21.78 15.14 -8.95
C TRP A 155 -20.82 14.69 -10.07
N ASN A 156 -19.73 13.97 -9.73
CA ASN A 156 -18.73 13.48 -10.68
C ASN A 156 -18.01 12.23 -10.19
N GLY A 157 -17.55 11.38 -11.13
CA GLY A 157 -16.77 10.19 -10.83
C GLY A 157 -17.58 9.08 -10.16
N ASP A 158 -16.87 8.09 -9.59
CA ASP A 158 -17.48 6.95 -8.91
C ASP A 158 -17.85 7.30 -7.46
N SER A 159 -19.10 7.03 -7.05
CA SER A 159 -19.63 7.39 -5.72
C SER A 159 -19.08 6.55 -4.58
N SER A 160 -18.48 5.39 -4.88
CA SER A 160 -17.83 4.54 -3.88
C SER A 160 -16.76 5.28 -3.08
N ARG A 161 -16.12 6.30 -3.68
CA ARG A 161 -15.11 7.14 -3.01
C ARG A 161 -15.59 7.83 -1.75
N LEU A 162 -16.89 8.09 -1.65
CA LEU A 162 -17.50 8.75 -0.49
C LEU A 162 -17.53 7.84 0.76
N HIS A 163 -17.30 6.54 0.59
CA HIS A 163 -17.23 5.56 1.67
C HIS A 163 -15.78 5.25 2.10
N VAL A 164 -14.78 5.80 1.41
CA VAL A 164 -13.36 5.45 1.61
C VAL A 164 -12.55 6.65 2.11
N ARG A 165 -11.72 6.43 3.13
CA ARG A 165 -10.77 7.43 3.64
C ARG A 165 -9.47 7.45 2.83
N LYS A 166 -9.61 7.77 1.54
CA LYS A 166 -8.54 7.94 0.54
C LYS A 166 -8.65 9.32 -0.11
N ALA A 167 -7.56 9.81 -0.68
CA ALA A 167 -7.52 11.04 -1.45
C ALA A 167 -8.57 10.99 -2.57
N GLN A 168 -9.55 11.88 -2.46
CA GLN A 168 -10.77 11.81 -3.26
C GLN A 168 -10.53 12.04 -4.76
N TYR A 169 -9.43 12.72 -5.11
CA TYR A 169 -9.05 12.95 -6.50
C TYR A 169 -8.45 11.72 -7.18
N ASN A 170 -8.06 10.67 -6.44
CA ASN A 170 -7.58 9.42 -7.07
C ASN A 170 -8.67 8.74 -7.90
N TYR A 171 -9.94 8.98 -7.57
CA TYR A 171 -11.11 8.52 -8.33
C TYR A 171 -11.45 9.44 -9.53
N GLY A 172 -10.53 10.33 -9.92
CA GLY A 172 -10.73 11.32 -10.97
C GLY A 172 -11.45 12.58 -10.51
N TRP A 173 -11.26 13.67 -11.27
CA TRP A 173 -11.90 14.96 -11.02
C TRP A 173 -12.11 15.74 -12.33
N ASP A 174 -12.83 16.86 -12.32
CA ASP A 174 -13.10 17.65 -13.55
C ASP A 174 -11.86 18.32 -14.17
N TRP A 175 -10.70 18.17 -13.52
CA TRP A 175 -9.39 18.66 -13.97
C TRP A 175 -8.25 17.65 -13.77
N GLY A 176 -8.56 16.38 -13.44
CA GLY A 176 -7.54 15.39 -13.13
C GLY A 176 -7.97 13.97 -13.47
N MET A 177 -7.00 13.16 -13.88
CA MET A 177 -7.18 11.74 -14.19
C MET A 177 -7.55 10.90 -12.96
N SER A 178 -8.20 9.77 -13.21
CA SER A 178 -8.44 8.70 -12.27
C SER A 178 -7.26 7.73 -12.25
N LEU A 179 -6.50 7.72 -11.15
CA LEU A 179 -5.43 6.76 -10.88
C LEU A 179 -5.58 6.27 -9.44
N LEU A 180 -6.12 5.06 -9.30
CA LEU A 180 -6.54 4.46 -8.04
C LEU A 180 -5.48 3.59 -7.38
#